data_AF-A0A258REH1-F1
#
_entry.id   AF-A0A258REH1-F1
#
_cell.length_a   1.000
_cell.length_b   1.000
_cell.length_c   1.000
_cell.angle_alpha   90.00
_cell.angle_beta   90.00
_cell.angle_gamma   90.00
#
_symmetry.space_group_name_H-M   'P 1'
#
loop_
_entity.id
_entity.type
_entity.pdbx_description
1 polymer ?
#
loop_
_entity_poly.entity_id
_entity_poly.type
_entity_poly.pdbx_seq_one_letter_code
_entity_poly.pdbx_strand_id
1 'polypeptide(L)' 'MVKPEWGTKRTCPKCATRFYDLGKDDPVTCIEC' A
#
# COMPACT_ATOMS: atom_id res chain seq x y z
N MET A 1 1.15 8.02 -15.26
CA MET A 1 2.12 8.95 -14.67
C MET A 1 2.13 8.68 -13.17
N VAL A 2 3.20 8.09 -12.63
CA VAL A 2 3.25 7.75 -11.19
C VAL A 2 3.49 9.06 -10.43
N LYS A 3 2.50 9.50 -9.65
CA LYS A 3 2.70 10.63 -8.75
C LYS A 3 3.44 10.08 -7.53
N PRO A 4 4.56 10.69 -7.10
CA PRO A 4 5.35 10.21 -5.95
C PRO A 4 4.54 10.16 -4.64
N GLU A 5 3.40 10.87 -4.60
CA GLU A 5 2.47 10.92 -3.47
C GLU A 5 1.78 9.57 -3.15
N TRP A 6 1.83 8.56 -4.05
CA TRP A 6 1.19 7.26 -3.79
C TRP A 6 2.13 6.22 -3.18
N GLY A 7 3.43 6.47 -3.11
CA GLY A 7 4.39 5.50 -2.56
C GLY A 7 4.49 4.21 -3.40
N THR A 8 4.76 3.07 -2.74
CA THR A 8 4.97 1.78 -3.42
C THR A 8 3.69 0.95 -3.47
N LYS A 9 3.51 0.22 -4.57
CA LYS A 9 2.41 -0.75 -4.69
C LYS A 9 2.73 -2.00 -3.88
N ARG A 10 1.93 -2.28 -2.85
CA ARG A 10 2.05 -3.45 -1.99
C ARG A 10 0.86 -4.39 -2.14
N THR A 11 1.06 -5.64 -1.71
CA THR A 11 0.01 -6.67 -1.67
C THR A 11 -0.14 -7.09 -0.21
N CYS A 12 -1.37 -7.05 0.32
CA CYS A 12 -1.65 -7.46 1.68
C CYS A 12 -1.41 -8.98 1.85
N PRO A 13 -0.62 -9.42 2.84
CA PRO A 13 -0.41 -10.85 3.09
C PRO A 13 -1.64 -11.55 3.70
N LYS A 14 -2.61 -10.81 4.23
CA LYS A 14 -3.82 -11.36 4.88
C LYS A 14 -4.96 -11.62 3.90
N CYS A 15 -5.31 -10.64 3.06
CA CYS A 15 -6.44 -10.73 2.12
C CYS A 15 -6.04 -10.70 0.63
N ALA A 16 -4.73 -10.61 0.32
CA ALA A 16 -4.20 -10.49 -1.05
C ALA A 16 -4.62 -9.22 -1.84
N THR A 17 -5.28 -8.25 -1.20
CA THR A 17 -5.61 -6.97 -1.84
C THR A 17 -4.37 -6.14 -2.14
N ARG A 18 -4.32 -5.56 -3.34
CA ARG A 18 -3.21 -4.74 -3.85
C ARG A 18 -3.54 -3.27 -3.63
N PHE A 19 -2.68 -2.55 -2.93
CA PHE A 19 -2.89 -1.16 -2.57
C PHE A 19 -1.58 -0.37 -2.57
N TYR A 20 -1.67 0.95 -2.48
CA TYR A 20 -0.53 1.86 -2.45
C TYR A 20 -0.25 2.24 -1.00
N ASP A 21 1.02 2.23 -0.58
CA ASP A 21 1.39 2.57 0.81
C ASP A 21 1.38 4.07 1.12
N LEU A 22 1.12 4.93 0.13
CA LEU A 22 1.07 6.40 0.27
C LEU A 22 2.33 6.99 0.91
N GLY A 23 3.47 6.31 0.79
CA GLY A 23 4.73 6.73 1.40
C GLY A 23 4.78 6.50 2.91
N LYS A 24 3.94 5.63 3.47
CA LYS A 24 4.08 5.19 4.86
C LYS A 24 5.21 4.19 4.99
N ASP A 25 6.28 4.60 5.67
CA ASP A 25 7.28 3.69 6.21
C ASP A 25 6.64 2.82 7.31
N ASP A 26 6.87 1.51 7.22
CA ASP A 26 6.19 0.40 7.90
C ASP A 26 5.84 0.65 9.41
N PRO A 27 4.67 0.18 9.91
CA PRO A 27 3.77 -0.81 9.31
C PRO A 27 2.73 -0.22 8.35
N VAL A 28 2.59 -0.87 7.19
CA VAL A 28 1.59 -0.52 6.18
C VAL A 28 0.25 -1.19 6.51
N THR A 29 -0.76 -0.38 6.86
CA THR A 29 -2.13 -0.86 7.14
C THR A 29 -2.85 -1.22 5.84
N CYS A 30 -3.49 -2.40 5.81
CA CYS A 30 -4.36 -2.77 4.70
C CYS A 30 -5.59 -1.86 4.66
N ILE A 31 -6.04 -1.51 3.46
CA ILE A 31 -7.26 -0.72 3.26
C ILE A 31 -8.55 -1.53 3.44
N GLU A 32 -8.45 -2.86 3.48
CA GLU A 32 -9.60 -3.77 3.45
C GLU A 32 -9.86 -4.48 4.78
N CYS A 33 -8.81 -4.77 5.58
CA CYS A 33 -8.90 -5.78 6.63
C CYS A 33 -8.00 -5.53 7.84
#